data_AF-E8WHS5-F1
#
_entry.id   AF-E8WHS5-F1
#
_cell.length_a   1.000
_cell.length_b   1.000
_cell.length_c   1.000
_cell.angle_alpha   90.00
_cell.angle_beta   90.00
_cell.angle_gamma   90.00
#
_symmetry.space_group_name_H-M   'P 1'
#
loop_
_entity.id
_entity.type
_entity.pdbx_description
1 polymer ?
#
loop_
_entity_poly.entity_id
_entity_poly.type
_entity_poly.pdbx_seq_one_letter_code
_entity_poly.pdbx_strand_id
1 'polypeptide(L)'
;MIRDICVDELLLPISEETPAGSDLRYTTIYEEIMEARRCEDAIAMGDWQHEVKKANWDKAISLAVSALGTKSKDLQIAAWLTEAITVTEGFSGLDLGLQLVMGLAERFWETVYPLSEEGDLEYRATPFQFLNEKISLQVRRIPLTDPEATPGYTWLKWQQSREVGSEADLKNRYGEIDEDKKIRRDELLAESALSAEDFDAAVARSKGAYAGEIREQVARCRQSLNRLAEVLEAKFLNCAPSLAELASVVDGCSALLESLYGQKPTVEEDMAAAGAPGRSEAGEIKGTGAAQPDGIAPPTERDLPAAASVAAGPGLPERTLWGDALAMLEAGRLQEALAMLLYTSNRSDSVRDRNRGRLLMGKLCLQAGRPDLARPIIEELHRVIEELKLELWESPLWIAEVLEAYYQCLQAGGPRECDLDLAQTLFRRICSLDITKAMPYRT
;
A
#
# COMPACT_ATOMS: atom_id res chain seq x y z
N MET A 1 -10.65 -20.10 9.54
CA MET A 1 -10.30 -21.37 10.21
C MET A 1 -8.93 -21.14 10.79
N ILE A 2 -8.84 -20.91 12.10
CA ILE A 2 -7.58 -20.51 12.75
C ILE A 2 -6.53 -21.58 12.44
N ARG A 3 -5.52 -21.21 11.66
CA ARG A 3 -4.37 -22.07 11.44
C ARG A 3 -3.70 -22.28 12.78
N ASP A 4 -3.45 -23.53 13.14
CA ASP A 4 -2.87 -23.91 14.43
C ASP A 4 -1.36 -23.58 14.41
N ILE A 5 -1.02 -22.29 14.49
CA ILE A 5 0.35 -21.79 14.58
C ILE A 5 0.65 -21.60 16.07
N CYS A 6 1.47 -22.50 16.63
CA CYS A 6 1.91 -22.38 18.01
C CYS A 6 3.18 -21.51 18.09
N VAL A 7 3.04 -20.27 18.57
CA VAL A 7 4.17 -19.33 18.71
C VAL A 7 5.28 -19.92 19.60
N ASP A 8 4.91 -20.61 20.67
CA ASP A 8 5.88 -21.19 21.60
C ASP A 8 6.75 -22.27 20.93
N GLU A 9 6.18 -23.08 20.03
CA GLU A 9 6.94 -24.06 19.24
C GLU A 9 7.92 -23.37 18.29
N LEU A 10 7.51 -22.27 17.65
CA LEU A 10 8.38 -21.50 16.76
C LEU A 10 9.50 -20.76 17.51
N LEU A 11 9.39 -20.60 18.83
CA LEU A 11 10.40 -19.98 19.68
C LEU A 11 11.31 -21.01 20.38
N LEU A 12 11.18 -22.31 20.08
CA LEU A 12 12.16 -23.32 20.52
C LEU A 12 13.47 -23.18 19.74
N PRO A 13 14.66 -23.33 20.39
CA PRO A 13 15.94 -23.34 19.69
C PRO A 13 15.98 -24.38 18.55
N ILE A 14 16.66 -24.06 17.44
CA ILE A 14 16.82 -24.99 16.31
C ILE A 14 17.70 -26.19 16.71
N SER A 15 18.79 -25.93 17.43
CA SER A 15 19.68 -26.94 18.01
C SER A 15 20.39 -26.40 19.25
N GLU A 16 21.02 -27.27 20.04
CA GLU A 16 21.81 -26.84 21.20
C GLU A 16 23.06 -26.04 20.81
N GLU A 17 23.71 -26.41 19.70
CA GLU A 17 24.95 -25.79 19.22
C GLU A 17 24.70 -24.48 18.47
N THR A 18 23.61 -24.43 17.69
CA THR A 18 23.18 -23.26 16.92
C THR A 18 21.70 -22.95 17.20
N PRO A 19 21.40 -22.25 18.32
CA PRO A 19 20.02 -21.96 18.72
C PRO A 19 19.20 -21.23 17.67
N ALA A 20 19.83 -20.33 16.91
CA ALA A 20 19.21 -19.60 15.80
C ALA A 20 19.26 -20.31 14.45
N GLY A 21 19.94 -21.46 14.34
CA GLY A 21 20.13 -22.17 13.08
C GLY A 21 21.07 -21.46 12.11
N SER A 22 20.68 -21.34 10.83
CA SER A 22 21.50 -20.79 9.75
C SER A 22 20.84 -19.62 9.02
N ASP A 23 21.64 -18.76 8.38
CA ASP A 23 21.14 -17.70 7.51
C ASP A 23 20.45 -18.28 6.26
N LEU A 24 19.22 -17.85 5.99
CA LEU A 24 18.44 -18.31 4.84
C LEU A 24 18.35 -17.28 3.69
N ARG A 25 18.91 -16.07 3.84
CA ARG A 25 18.75 -14.95 2.90
C ARG A 25 19.11 -15.31 1.45
N TYR A 26 20.11 -16.17 1.26
CA TYR A 26 20.61 -16.60 -0.06
C TYR A 26 20.15 -18.01 -0.44
N THR A 27 19.08 -18.50 0.16
CA THR A 27 18.52 -19.83 -0.12
C THR A 27 17.21 -19.74 -0.90
N THR A 28 16.85 -20.82 -1.58
CA THR A 28 15.59 -20.90 -2.35
C THR A 28 14.35 -20.71 -1.47
N ILE A 29 14.42 -21.02 -0.17
CA ILE A 29 13.30 -20.85 0.77
C ILE A 29 12.88 -19.38 0.84
N TYR A 30 13.86 -18.47 0.90
CA TYR A 30 13.62 -17.03 0.98
C TYR A 30 12.95 -16.52 -0.30
N GLU A 31 13.45 -16.95 -1.46
CA GLU A 31 12.86 -16.67 -2.77
C GLU A 31 11.44 -17.23 -2.90
N GLU A 32 11.19 -18.46 -2.45
CA GLU A 32 9.88 -19.09 -2.50
C GLU A 32 8.84 -18.38 -1.61
N ILE A 33 9.24 -17.87 -0.45
CA ILE A 33 8.36 -17.07 0.42
C ILE A 33 8.03 -15.73 -0.23
N MET A 34 9.03 -15.04 -0.79
CA MET A 34 8.78 -13.79 -1.53
C MET A 34 7.85 -14.01 -2.72
N GLU A 35 8.09 -15.08 -3.48
CA GLU A 35 7.30 -15.43 -4.66
C GLU A 35 5.87 -15.82 -4.28
N ALA A 36 5.67 -16.53 -3.16
CA ALA A 36 4.34 -16.83 -2.65
C ALA A 36 3.58 -15.58 -2.20
N ARG A 37 4.27 -14.58 -1.65
CA ARG A 37 3.67 -13.30 -1.20
C ARG A 37 3.40 -12.31 -2.34
N ARG A 38 4.06 -12.48 -3.49
CA ARG A 38 3.91 -11.57 -4.63
C ARG A 38 2.47 -11.54 -5.11
N CYS A 39 1.86 -10.37 -5.01
CA CYS A 39 0.58 -10.03 -5.62
C CYS A 39 0.84 -8.99 -6.70
N GLU A 40 0.31 -9.23 -7.90
CA GLU A 40 0.23 -8.23 -8.96
C GLU A 40 -1.11 -7.49 -8.79
N ASP A 41 -1.09 -6.17 -8.93
CA ASP A 41 -2.32 -5.40 -8.92
C ASP A 41 -3.11 -5.72 -10.19
N ALA A 42 -4.42 -5.89 -10.05
CA ALA A 42 -5.32 -6.10 -11.19
C ALA A 42 -5.46 -4.79 -11.97
N ILE A 43 -4.54 -4.52 -12.88
CA ILE A 43 -4.66 -3.42 -13.82
C ILE A 43 -5.67 -3.83 -14.89
N ALA A 44 -6.66 -2.99 -15.18
CA ALA A 44 -7.62 -3.20 -16.26
C ALA A 44 -6.92 -3.12 -17.63
N MET A 45 -6.28 -4.20 -18.05
CA MET A 45 -5.54 -4.31 -19.32
C MET A 45 -6.44 -4.79 -20.48
N GLY A 46 -7.49 -4.04 -20.84
CA GLY A 46 -8.29 -4.30 -22.05
C GLY A 46 -8.59 -5.79 -22.32
N ASP A 47 -8.54 -6.23 -23.59
CA ASP A 47 -8.81 -7.63 -24.00
C ASP A 47 -7.64 -8.60 -23.78
N TRP A 48 -6.54 -8.18 -23.14
CA TRP A 48 -5.40 -9.05 -22.83
C TRP A 48 -5.53 -9.58 -21.39
N GLN A 49 -6.33 -10.65 -21.23
CA GLN A 49 -6.46 -11.35 -19.97
C GLN A 49 -5.22 -12.21 -19.70
N HIS A 50 -4.23 -11.66 -18.99
CA HIS A 50 -3.28 -12.50 -18.25
C HIS A 50 -3.82 -12.78 -16.85
N GLU A 51 -3.52 -13.97 -16.30
CA GLU A 51 -3.89 -14.28 -14.92
C GLU A 51 -3.10 -13.35 -13.99
N VAL A 52 -3.79 -12.37 -13.40
CA VAL A 52 -3.22 -11.49 -12.36
C VAL A 52 -2.72 -12.38 -11.24
N LYS A 53 -1.41 -12.37 -10.99
CA LYS A 53 -0.86 -13.21 -9.95
C LYS A 53 -1.37 -12.77 -8.59
N LYS A 54 -2.16 -13.61 -7.94
CA LYS A 54 -2.55 -13.43 -6.55
C LYS A 54 -1.51 -14.05 -5.63
N ALA A 55 -1.30 -13.42 -4.47
CA ALA A 55 -0.49 -14.01 -3.42
C ALA A 55 -1.09 -15.35 -2.96
N ASN A 56 -0.23 -16.35 -2.78
CA ASN A 56 -0.55 -17.62 -2.15
C ASN A 56 -0.12 -17.55 -0.68
N TRP A 57 -0.98 -16.94 0.15
CA TRP A 57 -0.72 -16.77 1.57
C TRP A 57 -0.57 -18.10 2.31
N ASP A 58 -1.26 -19.15 1.87
CA ASP A 58 -1.13 -20.49 2.45
C ASP A 58 0.26 -21.07 2.28
N LYS A 59 0.78 -20.96 1.06
CA LYS A 59 2.16 -21.35 0.76
C LYS A 59 3.14 -20.50 1.55
N ALA A 60 2.97 -19.18 1.58
CA ALA A 60 3.85 -18.29 2.33
C ALA A 60 3.90 -18.64 3.83
N ILE A 61 2.74 -18.89 4.45
CA ILE A 61 2.62 -19.29 5.86
C ILE A 61 3.31 -20.64 6.08
N SER A 62 3.02 -21.65 5.25
CA SER A 62 3.60 -22.99 5.40
C SER A 62 5.14 -22.98 5.32
N LEU A 63 5.69 -22.23 4.37
CA LEU A 63 7.13 -22.09 4.17
C LEU A 63 7.79 -21.34 5.32
N ALA A 64 7.19 -20.22 5.76
CA ALA A 64 7.73 -19.42 6.85
C ALA A 64 7.68 -20.15 8.20
N VAL A 65 6.57 -20.83 8.52
CA VAL A 65 6.44 -21.68 9.71
C VAL A 65 7.48 -22.81 9.69
N SER A 66 7.63 -23.50 8.56
CA SER A 66 8.64 -24.56 8.42
C SER A 66 10.07 -24.01 8.59
N ALA A 67 10.39 -22.88 7.97
CA ALA A 67 11.70 -22.24 8.08
C ALA A 67 12.02 -21.83 9.52
N LEU A 68 11.08 -21.15 10.19
CA LEU A 68 11.23 -20.68 11.57
C LEU A 68 11.30 -21.82 12.58
N GLY A 69 10.54 -22.90 12.35
CA GLY A 69 10.50 -24.05 13.24
C GLY A 69 11.72 -24.97 13.13
N THR A 70 12.33 -25.07 11.95
CA THR A 70 13.31 -26.15 11.68
C THR A 70 14.67 -25.72 11.17
N LYS A 71 14.84 -24.47 10.71
CA LYS A 71 16.06 -24.05 10.00
C LYS A 71 16.69 -22.77 10.53
N SER A 72 15.88 -21.75 10.84
CA SER A 72 16.42 -20.42 11.15
C SER A 72 15.51 -19.60 12.04
N LYS A 73 16.08 -18.87 12.99
CA LYS A 73 15.41 -17.78 13.72
C LYS A 73 15.71 -16.48 12.98
N ASP A 74 14.78 -16.07 12.14
CA ASP A 74 14.95 -14.96 11.20
C ASP A 74 13.80 -13.95 11.34
N LEU A 75 14.15 -12.70 11.65
CA LEU A 75 13.19 -11.60 11.85
C LEU A 75 12.47 -11.20 10.57
N GLN A 76 13.13 -11.31 9.41
CA GLN A 76 12.51 -10.95 8.14
C GLN A 76 11.47 -11.99 7.71
N ILE A 77 11.78 -13.28 7.90
CA ILE A 77 10.82 -14.37 7.68
C ILE A 77 9.67 -14.26 8.68
N ALA A 78 9.93 -13.92 9.94
CA ALA A 78 8.89 -13.68 10.94
C ALA A 78 7.99 -12.50 10.54
N ALA A 79 8.55 -11.39 10.04
CA ALA A 79 7.78 -10.26 9.55
C ALA A 79 6.90 -10.61 8.34
N TRP A 80 7.39 -11.47 7.44
CA TRP A 80 6.61 -11.98 6.31
C TRP A 80 5.51 -12.95 6.73
N LEU A 81 5.78 -13.78 7.73
CA LEU A 81 4.74 -14.61 8.35
C LEU A 81 3.66 -13.72 8.96
N THR A 82 4.04 -12.68 9.72
CA THR A 82 3.12 -11.70 10.30
C THR A 82 2.24 -11.05 9.24
N GLU A 83 2.79 -10.65 8.09
CA GLU A 83 1.98 -10.13 6.98
C GLU A 83 0.95 -11.17 6.51
N ALA A 84 1.39 -12.39 6.22
CA ALA A 84 0.53 -13.42 5.65
C ALA A 84 -0.61 -13.82 6.60
N ILE A 85 -0.33 -13.96 7.90
CA ILE A 85 -1.36 -14.26 8.89
C ILE A 85 -2.24 -13.05 9.19
N THR A 86 -1.74 -11.81 9.07
CA THR A 86 -2.59 -10.61 9.18
C THR A 86 -3.59 -10.55 8.04
N VAL A 87 -3.17 -10.89 6.81
CA VAL A 87 -4.05 -10.90 5.65
C VAL A 87 -5.10 -12.02 5.72
N THR A 88 -4.75 -13.17 6.30
CA THR A 88 -5.63 -14.35 6.33
C THR A 88 -6.50 -14.46 7.58
N GLU A 89 -6.02 -14.00 8.74
CA GLU A 89 -6.68 -14.14 10.04
C GLU A 89 -6.96 -12.78 10.73
N GLY A 90 -6.69 -11.66 10.06
CA GLY A 90 -6.99 -10.31 10.56
C GLY A 90 -6.19 -9.91 11.80
N PHE A 91 -6.85 -9.26 12.76
CA PHE A 91 -6.20 -8.75 13.98
C PHE A 91 -5.66 -9.88 14.86
N SER A 92 -6.32 -11.04 14.88
CA SER A 92 -5.81 -12.21 15.59
C SER A 92 -4.45 -12.67 15.04
N GLY A 93 -4.30 -12.66 13.71
CA GLY A 93 -3.02 -12.95 13.05
C GLY A 93 -1.96 -11.88 13.32
N LEU A 94 -2.34 -10.60 13.29
CA LEU A 94 -1.42 -9.51 13.64
C LEU A 94 -0.86 -9.68 15.06
N ASP A 95 -1.71 -9.92 16.04
CA ASP A 95 -1.30 -10.14 17.44
C ASP A 95 -0.33 -11.32 17.56
N LEU A 96 -0.65 -12.46 16.93
CA LEU A 96 0.19 -13.65 16.92
C LEU A 96 1.58 -13.37 16.31
N GLY A 97 1.62 -12.67 15.18
CA GLY A 97 2.88 -12.34 14.51
C GLY A 97 3.72 -11.31 15.28
N LEU A 98 3.09 -10.35 15.95
CA LEU A 98 3.80 -9.42 16.83
C LEU A 98 4.42 -10.15 18.03
N GLN A 99 3.69 -11.09 18.63
CA GLN A 99 4.22 -11.93 19.72
C GLN A 99 5.40 -12.79 19.26
N LEU A 100 5.34 -13.35 18.05
CA LEU A 100 6.45 -14.11 17.48
C LEU A 100 7.69 -13.23 17.26
N VAL A 101 7.54 -12.08 16.61
CA VAL A 101 8.65 -11.16 16.35
C VAL A 101 9.28 -10.67 17.66
N MET A 102 8.44 -10.29 18.64
CA MET A 102 8.88 -9.91 19.98
C MET A 102 9.64 -11.05 20.66
N GLY A 103 9.10 -12.26 20.66
CA GLY A 103 9.74 -13.43 21.26
C GLY A 103 11.09 -13.78 20.62
N LEU A 104 11.24 -13.60 19.31
CA LEU A 104 12.53 -13.75 18.62
C LEU A 104 13.53 -12.68 19.07
N ALA A 105 13.10 -11.42 19.14
CA ALA A 105 13.93 -10.31 19.58
C ALA A 105 14.34 -10.43 21.05
N GLU A 106 13.50 -11.01 21.91
CA GLU A 106 13.82 -11.23 23.33
C GLU A 106 14.77 -12.42 23.53
N ARG A 107 14.43 -13.58 22.93
CA ARG A 107 15.11 -14.86 23.23
C ARG A 107 16.37 -15.10 22.41
N PHE A 108 16.44 -14.57 21.19
CA PHE A 108 17.51 -14.90 20.24
C PHE A 108 18.34 -13.70 19.81
N TRP A 109 18.19 -12.52 20.42
CA TRP A 109 18.81 -11.25 19.98
C TRP A 109 20.25 -11.34 19.45
N GLU A 110 21.12 -12.02 20.20
CA GLU A 110 22.55 -12.14 19.88
C GLU A 110 22.82 -13.00 18.64
N THR A 111 21.90 -13.89 18.29
CA THR A 111 22.07 -14.94 17.27
C THR A 111 21.04 -14.86 16.13
N VAL A 112 19.99 -14.05 16.29
CA VAL A 112 18.88 -13.94 15.35
C VAL A 112 19.34 -13.32 14.04
N TYR A 113 18.81 -13.83 12.93
CA TYR A 113 19.06 -13.31 11.58
C TYR A 113 18.10 -12.15 11.25
N PRO A 114 18.56 -11.12 10.52
CA PRO A 114 19.93 -10.88 10.10
C PRO A 114 20.89 -10.64 11.28
N LEU A 115 22.12 -11.17 11.16
CA LEU A 115 23.15 -10.94 12.16
C LEU A 115 23.56 -9.46 12.17
N SER A 116 23.88 -8.95 13.35
CA SER A 116 24.51 -7.64 13.51
C SER A 116 26.03 -7.78 13.36
N GLU A 117 26.62 -7.10 12.38
CA GLU A 117 28.07 -7.05 12.20
C GLU A 117 28.63 -5.85 12.95
N GLU A 118 29.59 -6.07 13.86
CA GLU A 118 30.32 -5.01 14.59
C GLU A 118 29.44 -3.93 15.29
N GLY A 119 28.21 -4.28 15.65
CA GLY A 119 27.26 -3.36 16.30
C GLY A 119 26.41 -2.53 15.32
N ASP A 120 26.56 -2.76 14.01
CA ASP A 120 25.62 -2.25 13.01
C ASP A 120 24.29 -3.02 13.10
N LEU A 121 23.22 -2.27 13.38
CA LEU A 121 21.86 -2.78 13.52
C LEU A 121 20.97 -2.40 12.34
N GLU A 122 21.49 -1.75 11.30
CA GLU A 122 20.71 -1.23 10.17
C GLU A 122 19.93 -2.36 9.48
N TYR A 123 20.59 -3.46 9.13
CA TYR A 123 19.93 -4.62 8.53
C TYR A 123 18.95 -5.32 9.48
N ARG A 124 19.22 -5.29 10.78
CA ARG A 124 18.32 -5.86 11.80
C ARG A 124 17.10 -4.96 12.05
N ALA A 125 17.19 -3.68 11.72
CA ALA A 125 16.06 -2.75 11.78
C ALA A 125 15.06 -2.94 10.62
N THR A 126 15.51 -3.41 9.45
CA THR A 126 14.69 -3.56 8.23
C THR A 126 13.41 -4.37 8.44
N PRO A 127 13.41 -5.54 9.13
CA PRO A 127 12.18 -6.27 9.39
C PRO A 127 11.14 -5.48 10.19
N PHE A 128 11.57 -4.65 11.15
CA PHE A 128 10.67 -3.82 11.96
C PHE A 128 10.15 -2.62 11.17
N GLN A 129 10.97 -2.02 10.30
CA GLN A 129 10.51 -1.00 9.33
C GLN A 129 9.46 -1.59 8.38
N PHE A 130 9.66 -2.82 7.90
CA PHE A 130 8.68 -3.55 7.10
C PHE A 130 7.35 -3.72 7.86
N LEU A 131 7.38 -4.09 9.15
CA LEU A 131 6.17 -4.16 9.98
C LEU A 131 5.45 -2.79 10.00
N ASN A 132 6.19 -1.70 10.25
CA ASN A 132 5.61 -0.38 10.35
C ASN A 132 4.95 0.10 9.04
N GLU A 133 5.57 -0.16 7.90
CA GLU A 133 5.12 0.38 6.61
C GLU A 133 4.18 -0.55 5.85
N LYS A 134 4.51 -1.84 5.73
CA LYS A 134 3.73 -2.76 4.90
C LYS A 134 2.55 -3.33 5.64
N ILE A 135 2.71 -3.67 6.92
CA ILE A 135 1.62 -4.26 7.68
C ILE A 135 0.58 -3.21 8.06
N SER A 136 0.95 -1.95 8.27
CA SER A 136 -0.03 -0.87 8.50
C SER A 136 -1.05 -0.74 7.35
N LEU A 137 -0.63 -0.95 6.10
CA LEU A 137 -1.55 -1.03 4.96
C LEU A 137 -2.48 -2.26 5.04
N GLN A 138 -1.96 -3.43 5.42
CA GLN A 138 -2.78 -4.63 5.56
C GLN A 138 -3.80 -4.49 6.69
N VAL A 139 -3.46 -3.82 7.79
CA VAL A 139 -4.39 -3.55 8.89
C VAL A 139 -5.60 -2.75 8.41
N ARG A 140 -5.41 -1.75 7.55
CA ARG A 140 -6.52 -0.98 6.96
C ARG A 140 -7.44 -1.81 6.07
N ARG A 141 -7.00 -3.00 5.65
CA ARG A 141 -7.75 -3.95 4.82
C ARG A 141 -8.43 -5.05 5.63
N ILE A 142 -8.27 -5.07 6.95
CA ILE A 142 -8.99 -6.01 7.81
C ILE A 142 -10.48 -5.60 7.86
N PRO A 143 -11.43 -6.56 7.69
CA PRO A 143 -12.85 -6.28 7.85
C PRO A 143 -13.19 -5.76 9.26
N LEU A 144 -13.89 -4.62 9.33
CA LEU A 144 -14.42 -4.05 10.56
C LEU A 144 -15.91 -4.40 10.79
N THR A 145 -16.53 -4.98 9.77
CA THR A 145 -17.89 -5.55 9.79
C THR A 145 -17.78 -7.05 9.56
N ASP A 146 -18.75 -7.80 10.08
CA ASP A 146 -18.75 -9.25 10.07
C ASP A 146 -18.78 -9.77 8.61
N PRO A 147 -17.74 -10.47 8.14
CA PRO A 147 -17.67 -10.99 6.78
C PRO A 147 -18.63 -12.17 6.53
N GLU A 148 -19.17 -12.81 7.57
CA GLU A 148 -20.18 -13.85 7.42
C GLU A 148 -21.59 -13.26 7.23
N ALA A 149 -21.87 -12.12 7.86
CA ALA A 149 -23.16 -11.43 7.78
C ALA A 149 -23.20 -10.29 6.75
N THR A 150 -22.06 -9.84 6.27
CA THR A 150 -21.90 -8.65 5.40
C THR A 150 -20.78 -8.86 4.37
N PRO A 151 -20.61 -7.96 3.39
CA PRO A 151 -19.45 -8.00 2.49
C PRO A 151 -18.08 -7.77 3.17
N GLY A 152 -18.01 -7.55 4.48
CA GLY A 152 -16.77 -7.38 5.22
C GLY A 152 -16.07 -6.05 4.92
N TYR A 153 -16.78 -4.94 5.13
CA TYR A 153 -16.23 -3.60 4.91
C TYR A 153 -15.07 -3.28 5.86
N THR A 154 -14.03 -2.68 5.28
CA THR A 154 -12.75 -2.36 5.92
C THR A 154 -12.69 -0.88 6.32
N TRP A 155 -11.58 -0.48 6.96
CA TRP A 155 -11.30 0.94 7.22
C TRP A 155 -11.36 1.79 5.94
N LEU A 156 -10.77 1.31 4.85
CA LEU A 156 -10.76 2.03 3.56
C LEU A 156 -12.18 2.23 3.01
N LYS A 157 -13.04 1.23 3.19
CA LYS A 157 -14.46 1.34 2.79
C LYS A 157 -15.25 2.27 3.69
N TRP A 158 -14.92 2.33 4.98
CA TRP A 158 -15.48 3.36 5.86
C TRP A 158 -15.08 4.76 5.40
N GLN A 159 -13.81 5.01 5.10
CA GLN A 159 -13.35 6.33 4.60
C GLN A 159 -14.10 6.72 3.32
N GLN A 160 -14.17 5.80 2.34
CA GLN A 160 -14.94 6.01 1.11
C GLN A 160 -16.41 6.36 1.41
N SER A 161 -17.05 5.64 2.35
CA SER A 161 -18.45 5.90 2.71
C SER A 161 -18.68 7.30 3.32
N ARG A 162 -17.70 7.84 4.05
CA ARG A 162 -17.78 9.18 4.63
C ARG A 162 -17.50 10.28 3.61
N GLU A 163 -16.72 9.99 2.56
CA GLU A 163 -16.55 10.89 1.42
C GLU A 163 -17.82 11.01 0.57
N VAL A 164 -18.56 9.91 0.40
CA VAL A 164 -19.88 9.89 -0.27
C VAL A 164 -20.96 10.57 0.60
N GLY A 165 -20.83 10.46 1.92
CA GLY A 165 -21.75 11.04 2.89
C GLY A 165 -23.08 10.30 3.00
N SER A 166 -24.05 10.91 3.69
CA SER A 166 -25.43 10.42 3.82
C SER A 166 -26.42 11.31 3.07
N GLU A 167 -27.63 10.82 2.79
CA GLU A 167 -28.72 11.62 2.25
C GLU A 167 -29.13 12.77 3.19
N ALA A 168 -28.87 12.61 4.50
CA ALA A 168 -29.11 13.66 5.47
C ALA A 168 -28.15 14.86 5.26
N ASP A 169 -26.93 14.61 4.80
CA ASP A 169 -25.89 15.64 4.56
C ASP A 169 -26.17 16.50 3.32
N LEU A 170 -27.07 16.04 2.46
CA LEU A 170 -27.56 16.77 1.29
C LEU A 170 -28.43 17.97 1.68
N LYS A 171 -29.01 17.96 2.88
CA LYS A 171 -29.88 19.06 3.33
C LYS A 171 -29.04 20.23 3.82
N ASN A 172 -29.36 21.43 3.33
CA ASN A 172 -28.78 22.66 3.83
C ASN A 172 -29.40 23.06 5.19
N ARG A 173 -28.92 24.15 5.79
CA ARG A 173 -29.45 24.70 7.07
C ARG A 173 -30.95 25.04 7.06
N TYR A 174 -31.56 25.13 5.88
CA TYR A 174 -32.98 25.41 5.68
C TYR A 174 -33.80 24.15 5.35
N GLY A 175 -33.17 22.97 5.32
CA GLY A 175 -33.81 21.68 5.04
C GLY A 175 -34.01 21.38 3.55
N GLU A 176 -33.53 22.26 2.66
CA GLU A 176 -33.59 22.06 1.21
C GLU A 176 -32.40 21.23 0.73
N ILE A 177 -32.59 20.45 -0.33
CA ILE A 177 -31.54 19.64 -0.93
C ILE A 177 -30.58 20.57 -1.69
N ASP A 178 -29.30 20.47 -1.34
CA ASP A 178 -28.20 21.09 -2.06
C ASP A 178 -27.92 20.27 -3.33
N GLU A 179 -28.29 20.82 -4.49
CA GLU A 179 -28.18 20.13 -5.78
C GLU A 179 -26.73 19.79 -6.12
N ASP A 180 -25.76 20.65 -5.76
CA ASP A 180 -24.34 20.40 -6.04
C ASP A 180 -23.82 19.20 -5.23
N LYS A 181 -24.20 19.09 -3.95
CA LYS A 181 -23.88 17.92 -3.12
C LYS A 181 -24.53 16.65 -3.64
N LYS A 182 -25.77 16.76 -4.12
CA LYS A 182 -26.51 15.63 -4.68
C LYS A 182 -25.86 15.11 -5.96
N ILE A 183 -25.49 15.99 -6.88
CA ILE A 183 -24.78 15.62 -8.12
C ILE A 183 -23.48 14.90 -7.78
N ARG A 184 -22.67 15.45 -6.86
CA ARG A 184 -21.41 14.83 -6.43
C ARG A 184 -21.62 13.44 -5.81
N ARG A 185 -22.66 13.27 -4.98
CA ARG A 185 -23.01 11.96 -4.40
C ARG A 185 -23.41 10.98 -5.49
N ASP A 186 -24.28 11.39 -6.41
CA ASP A 186 -24.78 10.55 -7.50
C ASP A 186 -23.63 10.11 -8.44
N GLU A 187 -22.67 10.99 -8.72
CA GLU A 187 -21.44 10.68 -9.45
C GLU A 187 -20.60 9.61 -8.72
N LEU A 188 -20.34 9.78 -7.42
CA LEU A 188 -19.57 8.82 -6.63
C LEU A 188 -20.28 7.46 -6.53
N LEU A 189 -21.61 7.45 -6.39
CA LEU A 189 -22.40 6.21 -6.38
C LEU A 189 -22.39 5.53 -7.76
N ALA A 190 -22.38 6.29 -8.85
CA ALA A 190 -22.24 5.75 -10.21
C ALA A 190 -20.86 5.08 -10.42
N GLU A 191 -19.82 5.56 -9.74
CA GLU A 191 -18.50 4.93 -9.67
C GLU A 191 -18.44 3.70 -8.73
N SER A 192 -19.59 3.17 -8.29
CA SER A 192 -19.71 2.04 -7.36
C SER A 192 -19.08 2.31 -5.98
N ALA A 193 -19.05 3.57 -5.54
CA ALA A 193 -18.66 3.90 -4.18
C ALA A 193 -19.71 3.45 -3.17
N LEU A 194 -19.26 3.05 -1.97
CA LEU A 194 -20.14 2.62 -0.89
C LEU A 194 -20.81 3.84 -0.24
N SER A 195 -22.12 3.81 -0.03
CA SER A 195 -22.83 4.87 0.69
C SER A 195 -22.62 4.77 2.22
N ALA A 196 -22.79 5.89 2.95
CA ALA A 196 -22.74 5.86 4.42
C ALA A 196 -23.85 4.96 5.00
N GLU A 197 -25.05 4.96 4.39
CA GLU A 197 -26.18 4.15 4.83
C GLU A 197 -25.90 2.65 4.69
N ASP A 198 -25.31 2.23 3.58
CA ASP A 198 -24.97 0.82 3.35
C ASP A 198 -23.89 0.33 4.31
N PHE A 199 -22.91 1.18 4.61
CA PHE A 199 -21.90 0.90 5.62
C PHE A 199 -22.55 0.78 7.02
N ASP A 200 -23.38 1.75 7.42
CA ASP A 200 -24.04 1.77 8.72
C ASP A 200 -25.01 0.59 8.88
N ALA A 201 -25.67 0.16 7.80
CA ALA A 201 -26.48 -1.05 7.77
C ALA A 201 -25.65 -2.32 7.98
N ALA A 202 -24.45 -2.40 7.38
CA ALA A 202 -23.53 -3.52 7.62
C ALA A 202 -23.01 -3.52 9.07
N VAL A 203 -22.71 -2.36 9.64
CA VAL A 203 -22.36 -2.22 11.07
C VAL A 203 -23.49 -2.72 11.95
N ALA A 204 -24.74 -2.34 11.66
CA ALA A 204 -25.90 -2.81 12.42
C ALA A 204 -26.05 -4.34 12.40
N ARG A 205 -25.77 -4.98 11.26
CA ARG A 205 -25.77 -6.45 11.12
C ARG A 205 -24.59 -7.15 11.81
N SER A 206 -23.52 -6.41 12.12
CA SER A 206 -22.28 -6.93 12.73
C SER A 206 -22.25 -6.75 14.26
N LYS A 207 -23.31 -6.22 14.86
CA LYS A 207 -23.42 -6.04 16.32
C LYS A 207 -23.53 -7.40 17.03
N GLY A 208 -23.06 -7.44 18.28
CA GLY A 208 -23.10 -8.65 19.12
C GLY A 208 -21.71 -9.24 19.32
N ALA A 209 -21.58 -10.56 19.12
CA ALA A 209 -20.35 -11.30 19.38
C ALA A 209 -19.15 -10.79 18.57
N TYR A 210 -19.34 -10.57 17.25
CA TYR A 210 -18.29 -10.07 16.36
C TYR A 210 -17.71 -8.74 16.83
N ALA A 211 -18.57 -7.77 17.15
CA ALA A 211 -18.16 -6.46 17.65
C ALA A 211 -17.41 -6.52 19.00
N GLY A 212 -17.76 -7.47 19.87
CA GLY A 212 -17.01 -7.73 21.10
C GLY A 212 -15.61 -8.30 20.80
N GLU A 213 -15.57 -9.33 19.96
CA GLU A 213 -14.34 -10.05 19.62
C GLU A 213 -13.33 -9.15 18.89
N ILE A 214 -13.75 -8.42 17.87
CA ILE A 214 -12.85 -7.56 17.09
C ILE A 214 -12.22 -6.45 17.95
N ARG A 215 -12.97 -5.88 18.90
CA ARG A 215 -12.43 -4.89 19.84
C ARG A 215 -11.39 -5.50 20.77
N GLU A 216 -11.60 -6.72 21.25
CA GLU A 216 -10.61 -7.43 22.05
C GLU A 216 -9.37 -7.78 21.25
N GLN A 217 -9.52 -8.21 19.99
CA GLN A 217 -8.39 -8.48 19.10
C GLN A 217 -7.54 -7.22 18.88
N VAL A 218 -8.17 -6.07 18.57
CA VAL A 218 -7.46 -4.79 18.38
C VAL A 218 -6.75 -4.35 19.66
N ALA A 219 -7.40 -4.49 20.82
CA ALA A 219 -6.78 -4.17 22.11
C ALA A 219 -5.54 -5.04 22.39
N ARG A 220 -5.59 -6.35 22.07
CA ARG A 220 -4.43 -7.24 22.16
C ARG A 220 -3.32 -6.82 21.21
N CYS A 221 -3.62 -6.51 19.95
CA CYS A 221 -2.61 -5.97 19.02
C CYS A 221 -1.93 -4.73 19.57
N ARG A 222 -2.69 -3.81 20.17
CA ARG A 222 -2.12 -2.59 20.77
C ARG A 222 -1.20 -2.89 21.94
N GLN A 223 -1.58 -3.84 22.80
CA GLN A 223 -0.73 -4.29 23.90
C GLN A 223 0.57 -4.93 23.38
N SER A 224 0.47 -5.80 22.38
CA SER A 224 1.63 -6.46 21.76
C SER A 224 2.56 -5.47 21.06
N LEU A 225 2.02 -4.43 20.41
CA LEU A 225 2.82 -3.34 19.85
C LEU A 225 3.58 -2.54 20.91
N ASN A 226 2.93 -2.22 22.04
CA ASN A 226 3.60 -1.50 23.13
C ASN A 226 4.76 -2.31 23.69
N ARG A 227 4.55 -3.61 23.95
CA ARG A 227 5.62 -4.49 24.43
C ARG A 227 6.74 -4.64 23.43
N LEU A 228 6.42 -4.79 22.14
CA LEU A 228 7.44 -4.85 21.09
C LEU A 228 8.25 -3.54 21.06
N ALA A 229 7.60 -2.38 21.16
CA ALA A 229 8.30 -1.10 21.21
C ALA A 229 9.27 -1.00 22.40
N GLU A 230 8.85 -1.42 23.60
CA GLU A 230 9.71 -1.49 24.79
C GLU A 230 10.93 -2.40 24.56
N VAL A 231 10.72 -3.56 23.93
CA VAL A 231 11.82 -4.49 23.58
C VAL A 231 12.77 -3.83 22.57
N LEU A 232 12.26 -3.15 21.55
CA LEU A 232 13.09 -2.48 20.55
C LEU A 232 13.90 -1.33 21.15
N GLU A 233 13.31 -0.51 22.01
CA GLU A 233 14.03 0.54 22.73
C GLU A 233 15.16 -0.05 23.58
N ALA A 234 14.91 -1.14 24.29
CA ALA A 234 15.93 -1.80 25.10
C ALA A 234 17.06 -2.41 24.26
N LYS A 235 16.76 -2.94 23.06
CA LYS A 235 17.72 -3.65 22.21
C LYS A 235 18.50 -2.75 21.25
N PHE A 236 17.86 -1.73 20.69
CA PHE A 236 18.46 -0.80 19.73
C PHE A 236 18.97 0.50 20.38
N LEU A 237 18.65 0.74 21.64
CA LEU A 237 18.99 1.97 22.36
C LEU A 237 18.52 3.21 21.57
N ASN A 238 19.46 4.05 21.09
CA ASN A 238 19.16 5.29 20.39
C ASN A 238 18.82 5.10 18.89
N CYS A 239 18.89 3.86 18.37
CA CYS A 239 18.70 3.55 16.96
C CYS A 239 17.45 2.70 16.71
N ALA A 240 16.47 2.73 17.63
CA ALA A 240 15.27 1.91 17.52
C ALA A 240 14.43 2.28 16.28
N PRO A 241 14.05 1.30 15.45
CA PRO A 241 13.13 1.55 14.34
C PRO A 241 11.75 1.95 14.86
N SER A 242 11.12 2.91 14.17
CA SER A 242 9.78 3.38 14.55
C SER A 242 8.71 2.36 14.21
N LEU A 243 7.75 2.18 15.14
CA LEU A 243 6.49 1.45 14.95
C LEU A 243 5.27 2.38 14.95
N ALA A 244 5.48 3.70 14.80
CA ALA A 244 4.45 4.71 15.03
C ALA A 244 3.30 4.67 14.01
N GLU A 245 3.56 4.34 12.74
CA GLU A 245 2.50 4.28 11.72
C GLU A 245 1.59 3.08 12.00
N LEU A 246 2.16 1.91 12.28
CA LEU A 246 1.39 0.73 12.63
C LEU A 246 0.59 0.96 13.93
N ALA A 247 1.19 1.58 14.95
CA ALA A 247 0.49 1.95 16.18
C ALA A 247 -0.67 2.92 15.92
N SER A 248 -0.44 3.97 15.11
CA SER A 248 -1.46 4.96 14.73
C SER A 248 -2.63 4.32 14.00
N VAL A 249 -2.38 3.38 13.08
CA VAL A 249 -3.44 2.66 12.36
C VAL A 249 -4.25 1.76 13.31
N VAL A 250 -3.59 1.06 14.25
CA VAL A 250 -4.27 0.22 15.25
C VAL A 250 -5.10 1.07 16.21
N ASP A 251 -4.56 2.19 16.69
CA ASP A 251 -5.29 3.16 17.54
C ASP A 251 -6.48 3.76 16.79
N GLY A 252 -6.28 4.11 15.52
CA GLY A 252 -7.36 4.52 14.62
C GLY A 252 -8.46 3.49 14.56
N CYS A 253 -8.12 2.22 14.25
CA CYS A 253 -9.07 1.10 14.21
C CYS A 253 -9.84 0.95 15.53
N SER A 254 -9.16 1.08 16.67
CA SER A 254 -9.80 1.05 17.99
C SER A 254 -10.83 2.17 18.13
N ALA A 255 -10.45 3.42 17.83
CA ALA A 255 -11.34 4.58 17.93
C ALA A 255 -12.54 4.48 16.98
N LEU A 256 -12.34 3.94 15.77
CA LEU A 256 -13.43 3.71 14.84
C LEU A 256 -14.37 2.63 15.34
N LEU A 257 -13.85 1.51 15.86
CA LEU A 257 -14.70 0.45 16.43
C LEU A 257 -15.51 0.95 17.63
N GLU A 258 -14.94 1.82 18.46
CA GLU A 258 -15.67 2.50 19.54
C GLU A 258 -16.78 3.41 19.00
N SER A 259 -16.52 4.15 17.92
CA SER A 259 -17.52 4.99 17.25
C SER A 259 -18.66 4.16 16.63
N LEU A 260 -18.34 3.02 16.01
CA LEU A 260 -19.31 2.17 15.30
C LEU A 260 -20.17 1.30 16.24
N TYR A 261 -19.55 0.75 17.28
CA TYR A 261 -20.18 -0.24 18.16
C TYR A 261 -20.41 0.25 19.60
N GLY A 262 -20.01 1.49 19.91
CA GLY A 262 -20.02 2.03 21.27
C GLY A 262 -18.90 1.46 22.13
N GLN A 263 -18.92 1.80 23.42
CA GLN A 263 -18.03 1.18 24.41
C GLN A 263 -18.44 -0.28 24.67
N LYS A 264 -17.52 -1.09 25.18
CA LYS A 264 -17.86 -2.47 25.57
C LYS A 264 -18.95 -2.37 26.65
N PRO A 265 -20.11 -3.03 26.50
CA PRO A 265 -21.12 -2.99 27.55
C PRO A 265 -20.45 -3.44 28.84
N THR A 266 -20.50 -2.58 29.84
CA THR A 266 -20.05 -2.96 31.18
C THR A 266 -21.00 -4.07 31.64
N VAL A 267 -20.48 -5.10 32.31
CA VAL A 267 -21.25 -6.26 32.77
C VAL A 267 -22.47 -5.86 33.63
N GLU A 268 -22.49 -4.63 34.15
CA GLU A 268 -23.61 -4.04 34.89
C GLU A 268 -24.83 -3.68 34.01
N GLU A 269 -24.64 -3.33 32.73
CA GLU A 269 -25.75 -2.93 31.83
C GLU A 269 -26.56 -4.14 31.34
N ASP A 270 -25.92 -5.30 31.14
CA ASP A 270 -26.62 -6.54 30.77
C ASP A 270 -27.43 -7.14 31.93
N MET A 271 -27.01 -6.93 33.19
CA MET A 271 -27.82 -7.31 34.35
C MET A 271 -29.03 -6.40 34.55
N ALA A 272 -28.97 -5.14 34.08
CA ALA A 272 -30.11 -4.22 34.11
C ALA A 272 -31.11 -4.50 32.97
N ALA A 273 -30.64 -4.94 31.80
CA ALA A 273 -31.50 -5.24 30.64
C ALA A 273 -32.22 -6.61 30.72
N ALA A 274 -31.70 -7.56 31.51
CA ALA A 274 -32.30 -8.89 31.69
C ALA A 274 -33.47 -8.94 32.70
N GLY A 275 -33.92 -7.79 33.23
CA GLY A 275 -34.84 -7.71 34.36
C GLY A 275 -36.16 -6.97 34.11
N ALA A 276 -36.97 -7.35 33.11
CA ALA A 276 -38.42 -7.03 33.12
C ALA A 276 -39.24 -7.91 32.14
N PRO A 277 -40.21 -8.70 32.61
CA PRO A 277 -41.15 -9.42 31.75
C PRO A 277 -42.47 -8.65 31.55
N GLY A 278 -43.00 -8.67 30.33
CA GLY A 278 -44.36 -8.24 29.98
C GLY A 278 -44.38 -7.50 28.65
N ARG A 279 -45.29 -7.71 27.70
CA ARG A 279 -46.53 -8.50 27.62
C ARG A 279 -46.87 -8.56 26.12
N SER A 280 -47.27 -9.72 25.62
CA SER A 280 -47.71 -9.93 24.23
C SER A 280 -49.06 -9.24 23.99
N GLU A 281 -49.18 -8.45 22.93
CA GLU A 281 -50.44 -8.29 22.21
C GLU A 281 -50.20 -8.36 20.69
N ALA A 282 -50.91 -9.31 20.08
CA ALA A 282 -50.98 -9.56 18.66
C ALA A 282 -51.87 -8.52 17.97
N GLY A 283 -51.54 -8.19 16.73
CA GLY A 283 -52.37 -7.38 15.84
C GLY A 283 -52.00 -7.64 14.38
N GLU A 284 -52.59 -8.69 13.81
CA GLU A 284 -52.67 -8.91 12.36
C GLU A 284 -53.44 -7.77 11.68
N ILE A 285 -52.91 -7.15 10.62
CA ILE A 285 -53.75 -6.73 9.47
C ILE A 285 -53.00 -6.92 8.14
N LYS A 286 -53.68 -7.68 7.30
CA LYS A 286 -53.56 -8.05 5.88
C LYS A 286 -52.93 -7.03 4.92
N GLY A 287 -52.22 -7.59 3.95
CA GLY A 287 -51.84 -6.93 2.71
C GLY A 287 -52.97 -6.78 1.70
N THR A 288 -52.72 -5.89 0.74
CA THR A 288 -53.39 -5.78 -0.56
C THR A 288 -52.34 -5.31 -1.57
N GLY A 289 -52.21 -6.04 -2.68
CA GLY A 289 -51.31 -5.71 -3.78
C GLY A 289 -51.93 -4.81 -4.86
N ALA A 290 -51.24 -4.82 -6.02
CA ALA A 290 -51.46 -4.07 -7.27
C ALA A 290 -50.80 -2.68 -7.28
N ALA A 291 -50.13 -2.20 -8.34
CA ALA A 291 -49.78 -2.71 -9.66
C ALA A 291 -48.70 -1.78 -10.26
N GLN A 292 -47.92 -2.29 -11.22
CA GLN A 292 -47.09 -1.52 -12.15
C GLN A 292 -47.93 -0.63 -13.08
N PRO A 293 -47.30 0.35 -13.73
CA PRO A 293 -47.37 0.38 -15.19
C PRO A 293 -46.03 0.61 -15.90
N ASP A 294 -45.98 0.06 -17.12
CA ASP A 294 -45.07 0.34 -18.24
C ASP A 294 -44.85 1.85 -18.44
N GLY A 295 -43.73 2.40 -18.93
CA GLY A 295 -42.77 1.95 -19.94
C GLY A 295 -42.73 3.02 -21.04
N ILE A 296 -41.71 3.89 -21.08
CA ILE A 296 -41.42 4.80 -22.22
C ILE A 296 -39.90 5.05 -22.32
N ALA A 297 -39.31 4.59 -23.42
CA ALA A 297 -38.08 5.13 -24.04
C ALA A 297 -38.50 5.97 -25.28
N PRO A 298 -37.64 6.63 -26.09
CA PRO A 298 -36.17 6.84 -26.09
C PRO A 298 -35.85 8.37 -26.32
N PRO A 299 -34.75 8.91 -26.94
CA PRO A 299 -34.09 8.48 -28.18
C PRO A 299 -32.54 8.44 -28.17
N THR A 300 -32.04 7.68 -29.15
CA THR A 300 -30.68 7.56 -29.67
C THR A 300 -30.17 8.86 -30.32
N GLU A 301 -28.92 9.24 -30.03
CA GLU A 301 -28.17 10.21 -30.84
C GLU A 301 -27.10 9.54 -31.71
N ARG A 302 -26.93 10.17 -32.88
CA ARG A 302 -26.25 9.72 -34.09
C ARG A 302 -24.76 9.99 -34.07
N ASP A 303 -24.05 9.11 -34.78
CA ASP A 303 -22.67 9.23 -35.25
C ASP A 303 -22.33 10.58 -35.92
N LEU A 304 -21.15 11.10 -35.58
CA LEU A 304 -20.27 11.94 -36.41
C LEU A 304 -18.80 11.73 -35.95
N PRO A 305 -17.79 12.02 -36.79
CA PRO A 305 -16.76 11.06 -37.19
C PRO A 305 -15.52 10.99 -36.30
N ALA A 306 -14.88 9.82 -36.35
CA ALA A 306 -13.61 9.47 -35.74
C ALA A 306 -12.48 10.45 -36.11
N ALA A 307 -12.06 11.25 -35.12
CA ALA A 307 -10.73 11.83 -35.08
C ALA A 307 -9.81 10.85 -34.34
N ALA A 308 -8.72 10.46 -35.00
CA ALA A 308 -7.71 9.47 -34.61
C ALA A 308 -7.53 9.26 -33.10
N SER A 309 -8.03 8.14 -32.58
CA SER A 309 -7.68 7.65 -31.25
C SER A 309 -6.24 7.13 -31.29
N VAL A 310 -5.30 7.87 -30.73
CA VAL A 310 -4.01 7.29 -30.34
C VAL A 310 -4.28 6.45 -29.11
N ALA A 311 -4.44 5.15 -29.31
CA ALA A 311 -4.71 4.19 -28.25
C ALA A 311 -3.46 4.04 -27.36
N ALA A 312 -3.42 4.77 -26.24
CA ALA A 312 -2.50 4.50 -25.15
C ALA A 312 -3.27 3.78 -24.02
N GLY A 313 -3.12 2.45 -23.95
CA GLY A 313 -3.65 1.62 -22.85
C GLY A 313 -2.87 1.84 -21.54
N PRO A 314 -3.37 1.32 -20.39
CA PRO A 314 -2.75 1.54 -19.09
C PRO A 314 -1.50 0.66 -18.93
N GLY A 315 -0.35 1.29 -18.67
CA GLY A 315 0.86 0.63 -18.15
C GLY A 315 1.73 -0.09 -19.17
N LEU A 316 2.10 0.56 -20.28
CA LEU A 316 3.17 0.05 -21.15
C LEU A 316 4.49 -0.06 -20.35
N PRO A 317 5.20 -1.21 -20.36
CA PRO A 317 6.54 -1.30 -19.79
C PRO A 317 7.42 -0.13 -20.24
N GLU A 318 8.25 0.42 -19.36
CA GLU A 318 9.11 1.60 -19.62
C GLU A 318 9.85 1.51 -20.98
N ARG A 319 10.32 0.30 -21.32
CA ARG A 319 10.98 0.00 -22.60
C ARG A 319 10.09 0.13 -23.83
N THR A 320 8.82 -0.27 -23.71
CA THR A 320 7.82 -0.14 -24.79
C THR A 320 7.36 1.31 -24.95
N LEU A 321 7.10 1.99 -23.83
CA LEU A 321 6.76 3.41 -23.80
C LEU A 321 7.86 4.27 -24.43
N TRP A 322 9.11 3.96 -24.12
CA TRP A 322 10.28 4.60 -24.73
C TRP A 322 10.41 4.29 -26.23
N GLY A 323 10.16 3.04 -26.64
CA GLY A 323 10.17 2.65 -28.06
C GLY A 323 9.12 3.40 -28.89
N ASP A 324 7.90 3.53 -28.37
CA ASP A 324 6.83 4.27 -29.03
C ASP A 324 7.13 5.77 -29.11
N ALA A 325 7.68 6.35 -28.02
CA ALA A 325 8.11 7.75 -28.00
C ALA A 325 9.22 8.04 -29.03
N LEU A 326 10.19 7.12 -29.17
CA LEU A 326 11.24 7.21 -30.19
C LEU A 326 10.67 7.12 -31.61
N ALA A 327 9.76 6.19 -31.87
CA ALA A 327 9.12 6.06 -33.19
C ALA A 327 8.33 7.33 -33.56
N MET A 328 7.66 7.96 -32.60
CA MET A 328 6.98 9.23 -32.80
C MET A 328 7.96 10.39 -33.04
N LEU A 329 9.12 10.39 -32.37
CA LEU A 329 10.18 11.38 -32.60
C LEU A 329 10.77 11.25 -34.02
N GLU A 330 11.05 10.03 -34.48
CA GLU A 330 11.54 9.75 -35.84
C GLU A 330 10.52 10.18 -36.90
N ALA A 331 9.23 10.06 -36.60
CA ALA A 331 8.14 10.56 -37.43
C ALA A 331 7.94 12.10 -37.35
N GLY A 332 8.76 12.82 -36.59
CA GLY A 332 8.68 14.27 -36.41
C GLY A 332 7.55 14.74 -35.48
N ARG A 333 6.89 13.84 -34.77
CA ARG A 333 5.72 14.09 -33.90
C ARG A 333 6.13 14.25 -32.42
N LEU A 334 7.09 15.13 -32.14
CA LEU A 334 7.61 15.36 -30.78
C LEU A 334 6.52 15.76 -29.78
N GLN A 335 5.60 16.64 -30.18
CA GLN A 335 4.53 17.11 -29.30
C GLN A 335 3.59 15.97 -28.86
N GLU A 336 3.29 15.05 -29.77
CA GLU A 336 2.42 13.92 -29.50
C GLU A 336 3.12 12.88 -28.62
N ALA A 337 4.43 12.67 -28.84
CA ALA A 337 5.25 11.82 -27.99
C ALA A 337 5.32 12.35 -26.55
N LEU A 338 5.55 13.66 -26.38
CA LEU A 338 5.58 14.30 -25.05
C LEU A 338 4.20 14.30 -24.38
N ALA A 339 3.13 14.51 -25.14
CA ALA A 339 1.76 14.43 -24.62
C ALA A 339 1.42 13.02 -24.13
N MET A 340 1.85 12.00 -24.87
CA MET A 340 1.68 10.60 -24.50
C MET A 340 2.45 10.27 -23.21
N LEU A 341 3.73 10.69 -23.11
CA LEU A 341 4.53 10.50 -21.89
C LEU A 341 3.98 11.26 -20.68
N LEU A 342 3.47 12.48 -20.88
CA LEU A 342 2.86 13.27 -19.81
C LEU A 342 1.55 12.65 -19.34
N TYR A 343 0.71 12.20 -20.27
CA TYR A 343 -0.56 11.55 -19.95
C TYR A 343 -0.34 10.25 -19.18
N THR A 344 0.60 9.40 -19.63
CA THR A 344 0.95 8.14 -18.95
C THR A 344 1.60 8.38 -17.58
N SER A 345 2.46 9.40 -17.46
CA SER A 345 3.02 9.83 -16.18
C SER A 345 1.91 10.27 -15.22
N ASN A 346 1.04 11.21 -15.60
CA ASN A 346 -0.01 11.73 -14.71
C ASN A 346 -1.06 10.68 -14.31
N ARG A 347 -1.23 9.64 -15.12
CA ARG A 347 -2.14 8.52 -14.82
C ARG A 347 -1.50 7.45 -13.92
N SER A 348 -0.21 7.55 -13.63
CA SER A 348 0.50 6.63 -12.73
C SER A 348 0.32 7.06 -11.28
N ASP A 349 -0.19 6.15 -10.43
CA ASP A 349 -0.46 6.44 -9.01
C ASP A 349 0.82 6.49 -8.16
N SER A 350 1.87 5.79 -8.61
CA SER A 350 3.18 5.75 -7.96
C SER A 350 4.01 7.01 -8.25
N VAL A 351 4.52 7.66 -7.20
CA VAL A 351 5.48 8.79 -7.32
C VAL A 351 6.74 8.36 -8.11
N ARG A 352 7.17 7.11 -7.92
CA ARG A 352 8.34 6.54 -8.60
C ARG A 352 8.12 6.46 -10.10
N ASP A 353 6.98 5.93 -10.53
CA ASP A 353 6.66 5.77 -11.95
C ASP A 353 6.38 7.10 -12.63
N ARG A 354 5.77 8.05 -11.90
CA ARG A 354 5.66 9.45 -12.32
C ARG A 354 7.03 10.06 -12.63
N ASN A 355 7.98 9.91 -11.71
CA ASN A 355 9.34 10.43 -11.86
C ASN A 355 10.11 9.73 -12.99
N ARG A 356 9.88 8.43 -13.22
CA ARG A 356 10.42 7.71 -14.39
C ARG A 356 9.86 8.25 -15.70
N GLY A 357 8.55 8.47 -15.80
CA GLY A 357 7.93 9.11 -16.97
C GLY A 357 8.49 10.50 -17.25
N ARG A 358 8.71 11.31 -16.20
CA ARG A 358 9.35 12.64 -16.31
C ARG A 358 10.79 12.55 -16.82
N LEU A 359 11.57 11.55 -16.38
CA LEU A 359 12.92 11.32 -16.90
C LEU A 359 12.89 10.97 -18.40
N LEU A 360 11.95 10.12 -18.84
CA LEU A 360 11.78 9.80 -20.25
C LEU A 360 11.44 11.05 -21.08
N MET A 361 10.57 11.93 -20.58
CA MET A 361 10.28 13.20 -21.24
C MET A 361 11.54 14.06 -21.40
N GLY A 362 12.34 14.20 -20.33
CA GLY A 362 13.60 14.95 -20.38
C GLY A 362 14.59 14.36 -21.39
N LYS A 363 14.76 13.04 -21.42
CA LYS A 363 15.61 12.34 -22.39
C LYS A 363 15.12 12.52 -23.83
N LEU A 364 13.81 12.46 -24.07
CA LEU A 364 13.24 12.67 -25.40
C LEU A 364 13.49 14.10 -25.90
N CYS A 365 13.32 15.10 -25.03
CA CYS A 365 13.65 16.50 -25.34
C CYS A 365 15.14 16.67 -25.70
N LEU A 366 16.04 15.99 -25.00
CA LEU A 366 17.48 16.00 -25.31
C LEU A 366 17.78 15.38 -26.67
N GLN A 367 17.18 14.23 -26.99
CA GLN A 367 17.33 13.59 -28.31
C GLN A 367 16.75 14.45 -29.44
N ALA A 368 15.68 15.20 -29.17
CA ALA A 368 15.10 16.15 -30.11
C ALA A 368 15.91 17.44 -30.29
N GLY A 369 17.06 17.59 -29.60
CA GLY A 369 17.88 18.80 -29.65
C GLY A 369 17.26 20.00 -28.94
N ARG A 370 16.36 19.77 -27.97
CA ARG A 370 15.64 20.79 -27.20
C ARG A 370 16.00 20.75 -25.71
N PRO A 371 17.25 21.09 -25.34
CA PRO A 371 17.69 21.12 -23.95
C PRO A 371 16.97 22.20 -23.11
N ASP A 372 16.41 23.21 -23.77
CA ASP A 372 15.59 24.27 -23.17
C ASP A 372 14.33 23.72 -22.50
N LEU A 373 13.72 22.68 -23.09
CA LEU A 373 12.54 22.01 -22.54
C LEU A 373 12.91 20.93 -21.53
N ALA A 374 14.07 20.29 -21.70
CA ALA A 374 14.54 19.24 -20.80
C ALA A 374 14.98 19.79 -19.43
N ARG A 375 15.71 20.92 -19.44
CA ARG A 375 16.39 21.45 -18.24
C ARG A 375 15.45 21.64 -17.03
N PRO A 376 14.28 22.29 -17.13
CA PRO A 376 13.40 22.47 -15.97
C PRO A 376 12.89 21.14 -15.37
N ILE A 377 12.59 20.15 -16.22
CA ILE A 377 12.09 18.84 -15.78
C ILE A 377 13.20 18.08 -15.05
N ILE A 378 14.41 18.10 -15.60
CA ILE A 378 15.55 17.40 -15.01
C ILE A 378 16.04 18.10 -13.72
N GLU A 379 15.98 19.43 -13.65
CA GLU A 379 16.28 20.20 -12.42
C GLU A 379 15.32 19.84 -11.28
N GLU A 380 14.02 19.68 -11.58
CA GLU A 380 13.03 19.23 -10.59
C GLU A 380 13.34 17.80 -10.12
N LEU A 381 13.67 16.88 -11.03
CA LEU A 381 14.05 15.51 -10.67
C LEU A 381 15.33 15.46 -9.83
N HIS A 382 16.33 16.28 -10.17
CA HIS A 382 17.55 16.38 -9.38
C HIS A 382 17.29 16.93 -7.98
N ARG A 383 16.41 17.93 -7.84
CA ARG A 383 15.97 18.43 -6.52
C ARG A 383 15.29 17.34 -5.70
N VAL A 384 14.39 16.54 -6.32
CA VAL A 384 13.72 15.43 -5.63
C VAL A 384 14.72 14.38 -5.14
N ILE A 385 15.76 14.08 -5.92
CA ILE A 385 16.86 13.18 -5.49
C ILE A 385 17.54 13.71 -4.22
N GLU A 386 17.85 15.00 -4.18
CA GLU A 386 18.53 15.63 -3.05
C GLU A 386 17.67 15.77 -1.80
N GLU A 387 16.39 16.13 -1.97
CA GLU A 387 15.44 16.37 -0.87
C GLU A 387 15.02 15.06 -0.18
N LEU A 388 14.74 14.01 -0.97
CA LEU A 388 14.29 12.71 -0.46
C LEU A 388 15.44 11.72 -0.20
N LYS A 389 16.70 12.15 -0.41
CA LYS A 389 17.90 11.33 -0.26
C LYS A 389 17.76 9.98 -0.95
N LEU A 390 17.32 10.02 -2.21
CA LEU A 390 17.05 8.83 -3.02
C LEU A 390 18.28 7.94 -3.20
N GLU A 391 19.50 8.49 -3.03
CA GLU A 391 20.75 7.74 -3.09
C GLU A 391 20.84 6.57 -2.10
N LEU A 392 20.06 6.61 -1.00
CA LEU A 392 20.07 5.56 0.02
C LEU A 392 19.24 4.33 -0.35
N TRP A 393 18.24 4.47 -1.24
CA TRP A 393 17.22 3.43 -1.44
C TRP A 393 16.71 3.26 -2.88
N GLU A 394 17.00 4.20 -3.79
CA GLU A 394 16.68 4.06 -5.21
C GLU A 394 17.80 3.38 -6.00
N SER A 395 17.46 2.95 -7.21
CA SER A 395 18.44 2.33 -8.11
C SER A 395 19.55 3.33 -8.48
N PRO A 396 20.83 2.99 -8.22
CA PRO A 396 21.95 3.87 -8.57
C PRO A 396 22.04 4.12 -10.08
N LEU A 397 21.58 3.15 -10.90
CA LEU A 397 21.51 3.29 -12.35
C LEU A 397 20.53 4.39 -12.75
N TRP A 398 19.34 4.44 -12.13
CA TRP A 398 18.34 5.47 -12.42
C TRP A 398 18.83 6.87 -12.04
N ILE A 399 19.46 6.99 -10.87
CA ILE A 399 20.07 8.25 -10.41
C ILE A 399 21.14 8.70 -11.40
N ALA A 400 22.04 7.79 -11.82
CA ALA A 400 23.06 8.11 -12.82
C ALA A 400 22.45 8.62 -14.14
N GLU A 401 21.28 8.10 -14.55
CA GLU A 401 20.58 8.59 -15.75
C GLU A 401 20.04 10.01 -15.60
N VAL A 402 19.51 10.37 -14.44
CA VAL A 402 19.02 11.73 -14.15
C VAL A 402 20.20 12.70 -14.13
N LEU A 403 21.29 12.34 -13.45
CA LEU A 403 22.50 13.17 -13.39
C LEU A 403 23.14 13.33 -14.79
N GLU A 404 23.16 12.27 -15.59
CA GLU A 404 23.63 12.31 -16.98
C GLU A 404 22.77 13.24 -17.84
N ALA A 405 21.44 13.11 -17.78
CA ALA A 405 20.54 14.00 -18.51
C ALA A 405 20.74 15.47 -18.08
N TYR A 406 21.01 15.70 -16.79
CA TYR A 406 21.26 17.05 -16.30
C TYR A 406 22.59 17.59 -16.84
N TYR A 407 23.64 16.77 -16.80
CA TYR A 407 24.93 17.09 -17.37
C TYR A 407 24.83 17.47 -18.87
N GLN A 408 24.07 16.71 -19.65
CA GLN A 408 23.82 17.03 -21.07
C GLN A 408 23.07 18.37 -21.25
N CYS A 409 22.10 18.69 -20.39
CA CYS A 409 21.41 19.98 -20.40
C CYS A 409 22.36 21.14 -20.13
N LEU A 410 23.29 20.98 -19.17
CA LEU A 410 24.27 21.99 -18.80
C LEU A 410 25.33 22.19 -19.90
N GLN A 411 25.71 21.14 -20.62
CA GLN A 411 26.63 21.25 -21.76
C GLN A 411 26.00 21.92 -22.99
N ALA A 412 24.69 21.72 -23.20
CA ALA A 412 23.99 22.24 -24.37
C ALA A 412 23.56 23.71 -24.24
N GLY A 413 23.36 24.20 -23.00
CA GLY A 413 23.16 25.63 -22.73
C GLY A 413 24.51 26.35 -22.68
N GLY A 414 24.67 27.46 -23.41
CA GLY A 414 25.92 28.24 -23.39
C GLY A 414 26.38 28.52 -21.93
N PRO A 415 27.62 28.17 -21.56
CA PRO A 415 28.00 28.01 -20.17
C PRO A 415 27.99 29.34 -19.42
N ARG A 416 27.17 29.42 -18.36
CA ARG A 416 27.38 30.38 -17.28
C ARG A 416 28.44 29.79 -16.33
N GLU A 417 29.27 30.61 -15.70
CA GLU A 417 30.34 30.13 -14.80
C GLU A 417 29.83 29.16 -13.73
N CYS A 418 28.64 29.42 -13.16
CA CYS A 418 27.97 28.54 -12.19
C CYS A 418 27.55 27.17 -12.75
N ASP A 419 27.27 27.06 -14.06
CA ASP A 419 26.85 25.80 -14.68
C ASP A 419 28.06 24.86 -14.89
N LEU A 420 29.28 25.41 -14.98
CA LEU A 420 30.52 24.63 -15.14
C LEU A 420 30.91 23.89 -13.86
N ASP A 421 30.86 24.55 -12.71
CA ASP A 421 31.18 23.93 -11.41
C ASP A 421 30.18 22.82 -11.05
N LEU A 422 28.90 23.06 -11.34
CA LEU A 422 27.84 22.08 -11.17
C LEU A 422 28.05 20.88 -12.10
N ALA A 423 28.36 21.10 -13.38
CA ALA A 423 28.65 20.04 -14.33
C ALA A 423 29.83 19.16 -13.88
N GLN A 424 30.91 19.75 -13.34
CA GLN A 424 32.03 18.99 -12.79
C GLN A 424 31.62 18.14 -11.57
N THR A 425 30.78 18.69 -10.70
CA THR A 425 30.28 17.97 -9.52
C THR A 425 29.40 16.79 -9.92
N LEU A 426 28.48 17.00 -10.86
CA LEU A 426 27.64 15.95 -11.42
C LEU A 426 28.46 14.86 -12.10
N PHE A 427 29.48 15.23 -12.89
CA PHE A 427 30.36 14.28 -13.55
C PHE A 427 31.07 13.34 -12.55
N ARG A 428 31.61 13.88 -11.44
CA ARG A 428 32.21 13.06 -10.38
C ARG A 428 31.19 12.09 -9.77
N ARG A 429 29.96 12.53 -9.55
CA ARG A 429 28.88 11.68 -9.01
C ARG A 429 28.46 10.59 -9.97
N ILE A 430 28.34 10.90 -11.28
CA ILE A 430 28.09 9.88 -12.31
C ILE A 430 29.21 8.83 -12.28
N CYS A 431 30.49 9.24 -12.20
CA CYS A 431 31.61 8.31 -12.11
C CYS A 431 31.53 7.36 -10.90
N SER A 432 30.99 7.83 -9.76
CA SER A 432 30.82 6.99 -8.57
C SER A 432 29.64 6.02 -8.65
N LEU A 433 28.60 6.34 -9.42
CA LEU A 433 27.39 5.53 -9.54
C LEU A 433 27.47 4.55 -10.72
N ASP A 434 27.87 5.04 -11.89
CA ASP A 434 28.02 4.25 -13.11
C ASP A 434 29.10 4.86 -14.02
N ILE A 435 30.29 4.26 -13.97
CA ILE A 435 31.43 4.69 -14.78
C ILE A 435 31.18 4.54 -16.29
N THR A 436 30.29 3.63 -16.72
CA THR A 436 30.03 3.38 -18.14
C THR A 436 29.34 4.57 -18.81
N LYS A 437 28.49 5.28 -18.06
CA LYS A 437 27.84 6.53 -18.51
C LYS A 437 28.80 7.71 -18.55
N ALA A 438 29.86 7.71 -17.75
CA ALA A 438 30.86 8.78 -17.77
C ALA A 438 31.83 8.67 -18.97
N MET A 439 32.06 7.47 -19.52
CA MET A 439 33.06 7.22 -20.58
C MET A 439 32.91 8.08 -21.85
N PRO A 440 31.70 8.38 -22.37
CA PRO A 440 31.56 9.17 -23.60
C PRO A 440 31.98 10.63 -23.43
N TYR A 441 31.94 11.15 -22.20
CA TYR A 441 32.25 12.55 -21.91
C TYR A 441 33.73 12.69 -21.59
N ARG A 442 34.49 13.24 -22.54
CA ARG A 442 35.87 13.67 -22.27
C ARG A 442 35.83 14.99 -21.50
N THR A 443 36.44 15.00 -20.31
CA THR A 443 36.84 16.23 -19.63
C THR A 443 37.81 17.05 -20.46
#